data_AF-A0A7V5I366-F1
#
_entry.id   AF-A0A7V5I366-F1
#
_cell.length_a   1.000
_cell.length_b   1.000
_cell.length_c   1.000
_cell.angle_alpha   90.00
_cell.angle_beta   90.00
_cell.angle_gamma   90.00
#
_symmetry.space_group_name_H-M   'P 1'
#
loop_
_entity.id
_entity.type
_entity.pdbx_description
1 polymer ?
#
loop_
_entity_poly.entity_id
_entity_poly.type
_entity_poly.pdbx_seq_one_letter_code
_entity_poly.pdbx_strand_id
1 'polypeptide(L)'
;MRQITSRGADFQAFRKFMEVRVAHWGALWEGYTKPRWARLRMNLYCGKQRAFANFFNQLSALKEDERQRLSVAYGAGRWKTQKGTTPAPTTRTYKECARRFVTIPVDEFRTTFTHHVLGCTLQRVEMETCQRSPADIKKYGAMTEEQIERKANVRGLLSW
;
A
#
# COMPACT_ATOMS: atom_id res chain seq x y z
N MET A 1 2.69 32.71 8.27
CA MET A 1 1.73 31.99 9.14
C MET A 1 2.15 30.53 9.25
N ARG A 2 2.45 30.04 10.46
CA ARG A 2 2.81 28.63 10.68
C ARG A 2 1.54 27.78 10.49
N GLN A 3 1.58 26.79 9.59
CA GLN A 3 0.41 25.93 9.37
C GLN A 3 0.05 25.20 10.68
N ILE A 4 -1.17 25.38 11.15
CA ILE A 4 -1.71 24.65 12.30
C ILE A 4 -2.07 23.25 11.78
N THR A 5 -1.27 22.26 12.15
CA THR A 5 -1.48 20.88 11.71
C THR A 5 -1.65 19.97 12.92
N SER A 6 -2.45 18.93 12.77
CA SER A 6 -2.54 17.84 13.74
C SER A 6 -1.38 16.85 13.62
N ARG A 7 -0.50 17.03 12.63
CA ARG A 7 0.57 16.10 12.28
C ARG A 7 1.91 16.70 12.67
N GLY A 8 2.44 16.29 13.82
CA GLY A 8 3.73 16.72 14.31
C GLY A 8 3.98 16.25 15.74
N ALA A 9 5.23 16.33 16.19
CA ALA A 9 5.63 15.97 17.56
C ALA A 9 5.50 17.14 18.56
N ASP A 10 5.11 18.33 18.10
CA ASP A 10 4.98 19.53 18.95
C ASP A 10 3.61 19.59 19.63
N PHE A 11 3.62 19.46 20.96
CA PHE A 11 2.43 19.50 21.81
C PHE A 11 1.70 20.85 21.77
N GLN A 12 2.43 21.97 21.67
CA GLN A 12 1.79 23.30 21.65
C GLN A 12 1.02 23.52 20.35
N ALA A 13 1.56 23.04 19.23
CA ALA A 13 0.88 23.08 17.94
C ALA A 13 -0.40 22.21 17.95
N PHE A 14 -0.33 21.02 18.57
CA PHE A 14 -1.49 20.15 18.71
C PHE A 14 -2.59 20.77 19.59
N ARG A 15 -2.21 21.42 20.70
CA ARG A 15 -3.17 22.12 21.58
C ARG A 15 -3.90 23.23 20.83
N LYS A 16 -3.16 24.08 20.09
CA LYS A 16 -3.76 25.12 19.23
C LYS A 16 -4.67 24.53 18.15
N PHE A 17 -4.29 23.40 17.55
CA PHE A 17 -5.16 22.69 16.60
C PHE A 17 -6.47 22.23 17.26
N MET A 18 -6.41 21.71 18.48
CA MET A 18 -7.59 21.27 19.22
C MET A 18 -8.50 22.44 19.59
N GLU A 19 -7.96 23.56 20.05
CA GLU A 19 -8.72 24.79 20.35
C GLU A 19 -9.50 25.28 19.13
N VAL A 20 -8.85 25.37 17.97
CA VAL A 20 -9.50 25.72 16.68
C VAL A 20 -10.57 24.68 16.31
N ARG A 21 -10.28 23.40 16.47
CA ARG A 21 -11.21 22.32 16.12
C ARG A 21 -12.47 22.33 16.98
N VAL A 22 -12.34 22.61 18.28
CA VAL A 22 -13.47 22.75 19.21
C VAL A 22 -14.29 23.99 18.86
N ALA A 23 -13.63 25.14 18.63
CA ALA A 23 -14.31 26.38 18.26
C ALA A 23 -15.15 26.25 16.97
N HIS A 24 -14.65 25.50 15.98
CA HIS A 24 -15.34 25.32 14.70
C HIS A 24 -16.08 23.97 14.58
N TRP A 25 -16.22 23.21 15.67
CA TRP A 25 -16.79 21.87 15.63
C TRP A 25 -18.24 21.87 15.12
N GLY A 26 -19.06 22.80 15.61
CA GLY A 26 -20.46 22.95 15.18
C GLY A 26 -20.58 23.24 13.68
N ALA A 27 -19.85 24.26 13.19
CA ALA A 27 -19.85 24.62 11.77
C ALA A 27 -19.31 23.51 10.87
N LEU A 28 -18.30 22.77 11.33
CA LEU A 28 -17.77 21.60 10.63
C LEU A 28 -18.87 20.53 10.47
N TRP A 29 -19.55 20.16 11.55
CA TRP A 29 -20.59 19.14 11.51
C TRP A 29 -21.81 19.58 10.71
N GLU A 30 -22.26 20.82 10.88
CA GLU A 30 -23.32 21.41 10.04
C GLU A 30 -22.95 21.33 8.56
N GLY A 31 -21.68 21.55 8.22
CA GLY A 31 -21.16 21.35 6.88
C GLY A 31 -21.22 19.89 6.42
N TYR A 32 -20.73 18.95 7.25
CA TYR A 32 -20.58 17.53 6.93
C TYR A 32 -21.89 16.73 6.89
N THR A 33 -22.89 17.11 7.70
CA THR A 33 -24.20 16.43 7.75
C THR A 33 -25.10 16.78 6.58
N LYS A 34 -24.73 17.78 5.76
CA LYS A 34 -25.52 18.15 4.57
C LYS A 34 -25.71 16.94 3.65
N PRO A 35 -26.95 16.64 3.21
CA PRO A 35 -27.23 15.49 2.35
C PRO A 35 -26.43 15.48 1.04
N ARG A 36 -25.97 16.64 0.57
CA ARG A 36 -25.12 16.75 -0.62
C ARG A 36 -23.82 15.94 -0.49
N TRP A 37 -23.21 15.90 0.70
CA TRP A 37 -21.95 15.19 0.90
C TRP A 37 -22.14 13.69 1.03
N ALA A 38 -23.23 13.26 1.69
CA ALA A 38 -23.63 11.86 1.72
C ALA A 38 -23.90 11.35 0.29
N ARG A 39 -24.67 12.12 -0.50
CA ARG A 39 -24.92 11.83 -1.92
C ARG A 39 -23.63 11.81 -2.73
N LEU A 40 -22.73 12.78 -2.55
CA LEU A 40 -21.45 12.81 -3.26
C LEU A 40 -20.60 11.55 -2.96
N ARG A 41 -20.51 11.14 -1.69
CA ARG A 41 -19.78 9.92 -1.31
C ARG A 41 -20.40 8.68 -1.92
N MET A 42 -21.73 8.57 -1.90
CA MET A 42 -22.44 7.45 -2.50
C MET A 42 -22.24 7.43 -4.02
N ASN A 43 -22.38 8.59 -4.69
CA ASN A 43 -22.15 8.72 -6.12
C ASN A 43 -20.72 8.36 -6.51
N LEU A 44 -19.72 8.75 -5.71
CA LEU A 44 -18.33 8.38 -5.92
C LEU A 44 -18.14 6.86 -5.78
N TYR A 45 -18.76 6.25 -4.75
CA TYR A 45 -18.70 4.81 -4.53
C TYR A 45 -19.34 4.03 -5.70
N CYS A 46 -20.56 4.40 -6.09
CA CYS A 46 -21.27 3.82 -7.23
C CYS A 46 -20.56 4.09 -8.56
N GLY A 47 -19.97 5.28 -8.72
CA GLY A 47 -19.15 5.63 -9.88
C GLY A 47 -17.94 4.73 -10.04
N LYS A 48 -17.20 4.48 -8.95
CA LYS A 48 -16.09 3.50 -8.95
C LYS A 48 -16.55 2.10 -9.29
N GLN A 49 -17.69 1.66 -8.74
CA GLN A 49 -18.26 0.35 -9.05
C GLN A 49 -18.64 0.23 -10.54
N ARG A 50 -19.28 1.26 -11.11
CA ARG A 50 -19.60 1.31 -12.55
C ARG A 50 -18.36 1.32 -13.43
N ALA A 51 -17.32 2.06 -13.06
CA ALA A 51 -16.07 2.07 -13.81
C ALA A 51 -15.43 0.67 -13.89
N PHE A 52 -15.36 -0.05 -12.77
CA PHE A 52 -14.90 -1.44 -12.76
C PHE A 52 -15.79 -2.34 -13.60
N ALA A 53 -17.11 -2.23 -13.44
CA ALA A 53 -18.05 -3.04 -14.20
C ALA A 53 -17.87 -2.84 -15.72
N ASN A 54 -17.81 -1.59 -16.17
CA ASN A 54 -17.63 -1.27 -17.59
C ASN A 54 -16.30 -1.81 -18.12
N PHE A 55 -15.20 -1.60 -17.40
CA PHE A 55 -13.88 -2.10 -17.80
C PHE A 55 -13.86 -3.63 -17.93
N PHE A 56 -14.39 -4.35 -16.94
CA PHE A 56 -14.41 -5.81 -16.98
C PHE A 56 -15.42 -6.36 -18.00
N ASN A 57 -16.52 -5.65 -18.27
CA ASN A 57 -17.47 -6.03 -19.30
C ASN A 57 -16.84 -5.87 -20.70
N GLN A 58 -16.04 -4.84 -20.91
CA GLN A 58 -15.24 -4.68 -22.13
C GLN A 58 -14.21 -5.81 -22.27
N LEU A 59 -13.52 -6.16 -21.20
CA LEU A 59 -12.59 -7.30 -21.21
C LEU A 59 -13.28 -8.64 -21.51
N SER A 60 -14.49 -8.85 -21.00
CA SER A 60 -15.25 -10.06 -21.35
C SER A 60 -15.74 -10.05 -22.79
N ALA A 61 -16.03 -8.87 -23.37
CA ALA A 61 -16.46 -8.74 -24.76
C ALA A 61 -15.33 -9.01 -25.77
N LEU A 62 -14.06 -8.89 -25.36
CA LEU A 62 -12.90 -9.26 -26.18
C LEU A 62 -12.73 -10.77 -26.34
N LYS A 63 -13.47 -11.59 -25.58
CA LYS A 63 -13.43 -13.03 -25.76
C LYS A 63 -14.23 -13.40 -27.01
N GLU A 64 -13.54 -13.89 -28.03
CA GLU A 64 -14.18 -14.42 -29.24
C GLU A 64 -14.82 -15.79 -28.98
N ASP A 65 -14.21 -16.62 -28.13
CA ASP A 65 -14.68 -17.97 -27.78
C ASP A 65 -15.06 -18.10 -26.29
N GLU A 66 -16.21 -18.69 -26.00
CA GLU A 66 -16.64 -19.00 -24.61
C GLU A 66 -15.72 -20.00 -23.90
N ARG A 67 -14.95 -20.79 -24.66
CA ARG A 67 -13.98 -21.75 -24.12
C ARG A 67 -12.72 -21.07 -23.58
N GLN A 68 -12.44 -19.83 -23.97
CA GLN A 68 -11.28 -19.09 -23.50
C GLN A 68 -11.50 -18.53 -22.09
N ARG A 69 -10.67 -18.99 -21.14
CA ARG A 69 -10.65 -18.48 -19.78
C ARG A 69 -9.74 -17.25 -19.71
N LEU A 70 -10.29 -16.10 -19.28
CA LEU A 70 -9.51 -14.91 -19.02
C LEU A 70 -8.87 -15.06 -17.64
N SER A 71 -7.54 -14.99 -17.60
CA SER A 71 -6.77 -14.85 -16.38
C SER A 71 -6.20 -13.43 -16.27
N VAL A 72 -6.11 -12.92 -15.05
CA VAL A 72 -5.55 -11.60 -14.76
C VAL A 72 -4.27 -11.79 -13.96
N ALA A 73 -3.13 -11.47 -14.56
CA ALA A 73 -1.89 -11.30 -13.81
C ALA A 73 -1.95 -9.97 -13.05
N TYR A 74 -1.92 -10.04 -11.72
CA TYR A 74 -2.08 -8.86 -10.87
C TYR A 74 -0.83 -8.59 -10.04
N GLY A 75 -0.32 -7.36 -10.12
CA GLY A 75 0.81 -6.89 -9.34
C GLY A 75 0.65 -7.05 -7.84
N ALA A 76 1.52 -7.83 -7.20
CA ALA A 76 1.61 -7.96 -5.75
C ALA A 76 2.28 -6.75 -5.06
N GLY A 77 2.55 -5.67 -5.82
CA GLY A 77 3.15 -4.44 -5.31
C GLY A 77 2.32 -3.82 -4.18
N ARG A 78 2.82 -3.92 -2.95
CA ARG A 78 2.23 -3.27 -1.77
C ARG A 78 2.67 -1.81 -1.67
N TRP A 79 2.46 -1.02 -2.73
CA TRP A 79 2.84 0.39 -2.75
C TRP A 79 1.72 1.28 -2.20
N LYS A 80 2.06 2.18 -1.28
CA LYS A 80 1.13 3.22 -0.79
C LYS A 80 1.13 4.39 -1.77
N THR A 81 0.06 4.53 -2.54
CA THR A 81 -0.09 5.67 -3.46
C THR A 81 -0.12 6.99 -2.69
N GLN A 82 0.67 7.95 -3.14
CA GLN A 82 0.61 9.34 -2.67
C GLN A 82 0.06 10.24 -3.77
N LYS A 83 -0.36 11.45 -3.42
CA LYS A 83 -0.86 12.41 -4.41
C LYS A 83 0.30 12.76 -5.37
N GLY A 84 0.10 12.52 -6.68
CA GLY A 84 1.10 12.78 -7.71
C GLY A 84 2.03 11.60 -8.05
N THR A 85 1.87 10.44 -7.42
CA THR A 85 2.62 9.22 -7.79
C THR A 85 1.87 8.41 -8.84
N THR A 86 2.61 7.57 -9.58
CA THR A 86 2.05 6.56 -10.47
C THR A 86 0.98 5.73 -9.73
N PRO A 87 -0.18 5.48 -10.35
CA PRO A 87 -1.23 4.70 -9.72
C PRO A 87 -0.70 3.30 -9.40
N ALA A 88 -0.77 2.93 -8.13
CA ALA A 88 -0.37 1.61 -7.68
C ALA A 88 -1.57 0.64 -7.67
N PRO A 89 -1.31 -0.67 -7.77
CA PRO A 89 -2.34 -1.67 -7.61
C PRO A 89 -3.03 -1.50 -6.25
N THR A 90 -4.35 -1.27 -6.25
CA THR A 90 -5.10 -1.12 -5.00
C THR A 90 -5.70 -2.45 -4.56
N THR A 91 -5.79 -2.68 -3.25
CA THR A 91 -6.45 -3.88 -2.71
C THR A 91 -7.88 -4.04 -3.22
N ARG A 92 -8.57 -2.94 -3.54
CA ARG A 92 -9.93 -2.99 -4.10
C ARG A 92 -9.94 -3.51 -5.54
N THR A 93 -9.03 -3.03 -6.39
CA THR A 93 -8.91 -3.53 -7.77
C THR A 93 -8.60 -5.02 -7.78
N TYR A 94 -7.66 -5.46 -6.92
CA TYR A 94 -7.36 -6.89 -6.75
C TYR A 94 -8.61 -7.70 -6.40
N LYS A 95 -9.39 -7.26 -5.41
CA LYS A 95 -10.61 -7.96 -4.99
C LYS A 95 -11.66 -8.04 -6.10
N GLU A 96 -11.82 -6.98 -6.90
CA GLU A 96 -12.74 -7.00 -8.04
C GLU A 96 -12.26 -7.94 -9.16
N CYS A 97 -10.95 -7.98 -9.44
CA CYS A 97 -10.37 -8.96 -10.37
C CYS A 97 -10.60 -10.39 -9.88
N ALA A 98 -10.22 -10.68 -8.63
CA ALA A 98 -10.32 -12.01 -8.04
C ALA A 98 -11.75 -12.55 -7.95
N ARG A 99 -12.75 -11.65 -7.86
CA ARG A 99 -14.16 -12.04 -7.86
C ARG A 99 -14.67 -12.46 -9.25
N ARG A 100 -14.10 -11.93 -10.34
CA ARG A 100 -14.59 -12.13 -11.71
C ARG A 100 -13.73 -13.07 -12.54
N PHE A 101 -12.43 -13.10 -12.29
CA PHE A 101 -11.45 -13.81 -13.10
C PHE A 101 -10.45 -14.56 -12.22
N VAL A 102 -9.84 -15.58 -12.81
CA VAL A 102 -8.69 -16.26 -12.20
C VAL A 102 -7.55 -15.25 -12.12
N THR A 103 -7.29 -14.77 -10.91
CA THR A 103 -6.29 -13.72 -10.69
C THR A 103 -5.04 -14.33 -10.09
N ILE A 104 -3.92 -14.20 -10.79
CA ILE A 104 -2.62 -14.73 -10.38
C ILE A 104 -1.83 -13.54 -9.82
N PRO A 105 -1.50 -13.52 -8.52
CA PRO A 105 -0.61 -12.50 -7.99
C PRO A 105 0.78 -12.71 -8.59
N VAL A 106 1.25 -11.71 -9.33
CA VAL A 106 2.60 -11.68 -9.90
C VAL A 106 3.43 -10.78 -9.01
N ASP A 107 4.59 -11.28 -8.60
CA ASP A 107 5.57 -10.46 -7.88
C ASP A 107 6.09 -9.38 -8.84
N GLU A 108 5.48 -8.21 -8.76
CA GLU A 108 5.77 -7.04 -9.59
C GLU A 108 7.21 -6.53 -9.37
N PHE A 109 7.92 -7.04 -8.35
CA PHE A 109 9.32 -6.74 -8.04
C PHE A 109 10.36 -7.58 -8.80
N ARG A 110 9.95 -8.31 -9.85
CA ARG A 110 10.89 -8.94 -10.81
C ARG A 110 10.97 -8.20 -12.15
N THR A 111 11.06 -6.88 -12.13
CA THR A 111 12.14 -6.28 -12.93
C THR A 111 13.43 -6.77 -12.28
N THR A 112 14.28 -7.48 -13.02
CA THR A 112 15.66 -7.71 -12.61
C THR A 112 16.19 -6.42 -11.99
N PHE A 113 16.57 -6.44 -10.70
CA PHE A 113 17.20 -5.28 -10.09
C PHE A 113 18.53 -5.09 -10.82
N THR A 114 18.55 -4.21 -11.80
CA THR A 114 19.75 -3.84 -12.53
C THR A 114 20.46 -2.76 -11.74
N HIS A 115 21.73 -2.97 -11.42
CA HIS A 115 22.55 -1.90 -10.87
C HIS A 115 22.55 -0.73 -11.86
N HIS A 116 22.06 0.43 -11.44
CA HIS A 116 21.82 1.57 -12.35
C HIS A 116 23.09 2.06 -13.10
N VAL A 117 24.28 1.74 -12.60
CA VAL A 117 25.56 2.05 -13.27
C VAL A 117 26.14 0.86 -14.06
N LEU A 118 25.93 -0.38 -13.59
CA LEU A 118 26.64 -1.56 -14.11
C LEU A 118 25.75 -2.44 -15.00
N GLY A 119 24.44 -2.20 -15.03
CA GLY A 119 23.47 -2.97 -15.81
C GLY A 119 23.34 -4.44 -15.39
N CYS A 120 24.09 -4.88 -14.38
CA CYS A 120 24.12 -6.25 -13.93
C CYS A 120 22.91 -6.58 -13.06
N THR A 121 22.42 -7.81 -13.19
CA THR A 121 21.39 -8.41 -12.36
C THR A 121 21.94 -8.62 -10.95
N LEU A 122 21.39 -7.91 -9.96
CA LEU A 122 21.72 -8.16 -8.55
C LEU A 122 21.21 -9.54 -8.16
N GLN A 123 22.14 -10.44 -7.80
CA GLN A 123 21.79 -11.75 -7.25
C GLN A 123 21.40 -11.62 -5.77
N ARG A 124 20.46 -12.46 -5.35
CA ARG A 124 20.07 -12.57 -3.95
C ARG A 124 21.23 -13.23 -3.20
N VAL A 125 21.95 -12.44 -2.39
CA VAL A 125 22.98 -12.98 -1.48
C VAL A 125 22.27 -13.84 -0.44
N GLU A 126 22.78 -15.06 -0.24
CA GLU A 126 22.29 -15.95 0.80
C GLU A 126 22.36 -15.23 2.16
N MET A 127 21.31 -15.39 2.95
CA MET A 127 21.22 -14.74 4.26
C MET A 127 22.29 -15.32 5.17
N GLU A 128 23.34 -14.55 5.47
CA GLU A 128 24.17 -14.88 6.62
C GLU A 128 23.29 -14.84 7.88
N THR A 129 23.28 -15.95 8.61
CA THR A 129 22.52 -16.07 9.85
C THR A 129 22.95 -14.96 10.80
N CYS A 130 22.01 -14.10 11.18
CA CYS A 130 22.29 -12.92 11.98
C CYS A 130 22.62 -13.35 13.43
N GLN A 131 23.88 -13.67 13.70
CA GLN A 131 24.34 -14.02 15.04
C GLN A 131 24.43 -12.75 15.90
N ARG A 132 23.96 -12.81 17.15
CA ARG A 132 24.18 -11.71 18.11
C ARG A 132 25.67 -11.61 18.41
N SER A 133 26.18 -10.39 18.58
CA SER A 133 27.53 -10.21 19.10
C SER A 133 27.65 -10.85 20.50
N PRO A 134 28.82 -11.35 20.91
CA PRO A 134 29.00 -11.99 22.23
C PRO A 134 28.59 -11.08 23.40
N ALA A 135 28.75 -9.76 23.26
CA ALA A 135 28.32 -8.77 24.24
C ALA A 135 26.79 -8.70 24.38
N ASP A 136 26.06 -8.81 23.28
CA ASP A 136 24.60 -8.79 23.27
C ASP A 136 23.98 -10.08 23.81
N ILE A 137 24.65 -11.23 23.63
CA ILE A 137 24.22 -12.52 24.21
C ILE A 137 24.27 -12.45 25.74
N LYS A 138 25.33 -11.85 26.31
CA LYS A 138 25.47 -11.70 27.76
C LYS A 138 24.39 -10.79 28.36
N LYS A 139 23.92 -9.80 27.60
CA LYS A 139 22.94 -8.80 28.06
C LYS A 139 21.48 -9.22 27.83
N TYR A 140 21.18 -9.94 26.75
CA TYR A 140 19.82 -10.22 26.31
C TYR A 140 19.52 -11.71 26.05
N GLY A 141 20.45 -12.60 26.39
CA GLY A 141 20.35 -14.04 26.12
C GLY A 141 20.51 -14.39 24.64
N ALA A 142 20.44 -15.69 24.32
CA ALA A 142 20.37 -16.16 22.94
C ALA A 142 19.02 -15.75 22.30
N MET A 143 18.98 -15.57 20.98
CA MET A 143 17.71 -15.32 20.28
C MET A 143 16.90 -16.61 20.17
N THR A 144 15.61 -16.52 20.42
CA THR A 144 14.65 -17.58 20.09
C THR A 144 14.39 -17.61 18.58
N GLU A 145 13.99 -18.76 18.04
CA GLU A 145 13.75 -18.96 16.60
C GLU A 145 12.78 -17.93 16.00
N GLU A 146 11.71 -17.60 16.72
CA GLU A 146 10.74 -16.56 16.31
C GLU A 146 11.38 -15.16 16.20
N GLN A 147 12.37 -14.84 17.04
CA GLN A 147 13.07 -13.56 17.00
C GLN A 147 14.07 -13.49 15.85
N ILE A 148 14.66 -14.62 15.47
CA ILE A 148 15.57 -14.75 14.32
C ILE A 148 14.77 -14.53 13.04
N GLU A 149 13.61 -15.19 12.91
CA GLU A 149 12.74 -15.07 11.73
C GLU A 149 12.19 -13.64 11.55
N ARG A 150 11.83 -12.97 12.66
CA ARG A 150 11.42 -11.56 12.63
C ARG A 150 12.54 -10.61 12.22
N LYS A 151 13.80 -10.88 12.60
CA LYS A 151 14.95 -10.04 12.19
C LYS A 151 15.40 -10.29 10.76
N ALA A 152 15.31 -11.54 10.28
CA ALA A 152 15.64 -11.90 8.90
C ALA A 152 14.78 -11.12 7.88
N ASN A 153 13.53 -10.82 8.22
CA ASN A 153 12.63 -10.02 7.39
C ASN A 153 12.94 -8.51 7.32
N VAL A 154 13.87 -7.98 8.14
CA VAL A 154 13.97 -6.52 8.39
C VAL A 154 15.22 -5.85 7.76
N ARG A 155 16.21 -6.58 7.22
CA ARG A 155 17.49 -5.95 6.80
C ARG A 155 17.89 -6.18 5.33
N GLY A 156 17.62 -5.13 4.55
CA GLY A 156 18.39 -4.49 3.45
C GLY A 156 19.40 -5.27 2.59
N LEU A 157 19.24 -5.11 1.27
CA LEU A 157 20.22 -5.38 0.21
C LEU A 157 21.42 -4.41 0.31
N LEU A 158 22.65 -4.90 0.14
CA LEU A 158 23.87 -4.11 -0.02
C LEU A 158 24.59 -4.49 -1.32
N SER A 159 25.22 -3.51 -1.97
CA SER A 159 26.09 -3.70 -3.13
C SER A 159 27.55 -3.89 -2.68
N TRP A 160 28.23 -4.89 -3.24
CA TRP A 160 29.70 -5.00 -3.25
C TRP A 160 30.21 -4.74 -4.66
#